data_AF-A0AAU4BE85-F1
#
_entry.id   AF-A0AAU4BE85-F1
#
_cell.length_a   1.000
_cell.length_b   1.000
_cell.length_c   1.000
_cell.angle_alpha   90.00
_cell.angle_beta   90.00
_cell.angle_gamma   90.00
#
_symmetry.space_group_name_H-M   'P 1'
#
loop_
_entity.id
_entity.type
_entity.pdbx_description
1 polymer ?
#
loop_
_entity_poly.entity_id
_entity_poly.type
_entity_poly.pdbx_seq_one_letter_code
_entity_poly.pdbx_strand_id
1 'polypeptide(L)'
;MDPWDAINQWLDGDSIVDQTIWGLSIIWIVRIGKILQFLAALAVILDLVGPEKLKAIGDAALDRLAQRRERWRSRRRFKLGEVFGVIFLAQFPLTLIIVLGGFIFSSGFLEWVRYWSERRGSLEYIVMDFKMTLIANIVLWPSIALLRLLVNYAIPAGFYVLVCVCIYPLQFCFRKENPGHPLRWIAFFLFLIGFAMDFMGS
;
A
#
# COMPACT_ATOMS: atom_id res chain seq x y z
N MET A 1 -25.33 -22.37 5.41
CA MET A 1 -25.42 -23.81 5.68
C MET A 1 -24.32 -24.23 6.66
N ASP A 2 -24.55 -25.25 7.49
CA ASP A 2 -23.49 -25.85 8.30
C ASP A 2 -22.48 -26.54 7.36
N PRO A 3 -21.15 -26.36 7.52
CA PRO A 3 -20.15 -27.06 6.74
C PRO A 3 -20.34 -28.57 6.67
N TRP A 4 -20.82 -29.19 7.75
CA TRP A 4 -21.02 -30.64 7.76
C TRP A 4 -22.12 -31.08 6.79
N ASP A 5 -23.20 -30.29 6.68
CA ASP A 5 -24.26 -30.54 5.70
C ASP A 5 -23.74 -30.38 4.27
N ALA A 6 -22.86 -29.39 4.04
CA ALA A 6 -22.28 -29.15 2.72
C ALA A 6 -21.34 -30.28 2.29
N ILE A 7 -20.56 -30.80 3.24
CA ILE A 7 -19.69 -31.95 3.02
C ILE A 7 -20.54 -33.20 2.71
N ASN A 8 -21.62 -33.44 3.45
CA ASN A 8 -22.50 -34.60 3.21
C ASN A 8 -23.16 -34.52 1.82
N GLN A 9 -23.73 -33.36 1.45
CA GLN A 9 -24.31 -33.17 0.11
C GLN A 9 -23.30 -33.37 -1.02
N TRP A 10 -22.09 -32.84 -0.84
CA TRP A 10 -21.02 -33.03 -1.82
C TRP A 10 -20.57 -34.50 -1.89
N LEU A 11 -20.51 -35.23 -0.75
CA LEU A 11 -20.22 -36.67 -0.72
C LEU A 11 -21.32 -37.50 -1.40
N ASP A 12 -22.57 -37.05 -1.35
CA ASP A 12 -23.70 -37.67 -2.04
C ASP A 12 -23.68 -37.39 -3.56
N GLY A 13 -22.77 -36.54 -4.04
CA GLY A 13 -22.58 -36.20 -5.44
C GLY A 13 -23.41 -34.99 -5.91
N ASP A 14 -24.08 -34.29 -4.98
CA ASP A 14 -24.84 -33.10 -5.31
C ASP A 14 -23.92 -31.88 -5.53
N SER A 15 -24.29 -31.05 -6.51
CA SER A 15 -23.55 -29.81 -6.77
C SER A 15 -23.84 -28.76 -5.70
N ILE A 16 -22.80 -28.39 -4.96
CA ILE A 16 -22.87 -27.36 -3.92
C ILE A 16 -22.47 -25.96 -4.42
N VAL A 17 -22.15 -25.77 -5.70
CA VAL A 17 -21.48 -24.55 -6.24
C VAL A 17 -22.21 -23.23 -5.89
N ASP A 18 -23.55 -23.24 -5.92
CA ASP A 18 -24.37 -22.04 -5.65
C ASP A 18 -24.69 -21.81 -4.17
N GLN A 19 -24.19 -22.67 -3.28
CA GLN A 19 -24.48 -22.59 -1.86
C GLN A 19 -23.49 -21.69 -1.10
N THR A 20 -23.91 -21.32 0.12
CA THR A 20 -23.10 -20.52 1.05
C THR A 20 -22.81 -21.29 2.33
N ILE A 21 -21.53 -21.44 2.64
CA ILE A 21 -21.04 -22.04 3.89
C ILE A 21 -20.55 -20.90 4.78
N TRP A 22 -21.09 -20.78 6.00
CA TRP A 22 -20.82 -19.65 6.91
C TRP A 22 -21.01 -18.25 6.30
N GLY A 23 -21.94 -18.11 5.35
CA GLY A 23 -22.21 -16.84 4.66
C GLY A 23 -21.19 -16.49 3.57
N LEU A 24 -20.20 -17.36 3.30
CA LEU A 24 -19.28 -17.24 2.17
C LEU A 24 -19.76 -18.15 1.03
N SER A 25 -19.76 -17.62 -0.19
CA SER A 25 -19.98 -18.43 -1.38
C SER A 25 -18.87 -19.48 -1.52
N ILE A 26 -19.23 -20.70 -1.92
CA ILE A 26 -18.27 -21.78 -2.17
C ILE A 26 -17.18 -21.38 -3.16
N ILE A 27 -17.49 -20.53 -4.15
CA ILE A 27 -16.51 -19.96 -5.07
C ILE A 27 -15.38 -19.23 -4.33
N TRP A 28 -15.69 -18.49 -3.26
CA TRP A 28 -14.68 -17.83 -2.44
C TRP A 28 -13.87 -18.81 -1.61
N ILE A 29 -14.50 -19.86 -1.08
CA ILE A 29 -13.81 -20.92 -0.30
C ILE A 29 -12.78 -21.64 -1.19
N VAL A 30 -13.15 -21.97 -2.43
CA VAL A 30 -12.25 -22.57 -3.43
C VAL A 30 -11.05 -21.64 -3.72
N ARG A 31 -11.29 -20.34 -3.87
CA ARG A 31 -10.20 -19.36 -4.08
C ARG A 31 -9.26 -19.29 -2.89
N ILE A 32 -9.79 -19.31 -1.67
CA ILE A 32 -8.98 -19.39 -0.45
C ILE A 32 -8.16 -20.68 -0.46
N GLY A 33 -8.76 -21.80 -0.85
CA GLY A 33 -8.06 -23.09 -1.01
C GLY A 33 -6.83 -22.99 -1.92
N LYS A 34 -6.98 -22.37 -3.09
CA LYS A 34 -5.86 -22.14 -4.03
C LYS A 34 -4.77 -21.23 -3.46
N ILE A 35 -5.15 -20.19 -2.72
CA ILE A 35 -4.19 -19.31 -2.03
C ILE A 35 -3.40 -20.10 -0.98
N LEU A 36 -4.07 -20.94 -0.19
CA LEU A 36 -3.41 -21.79 0.81
C LEU A 36 -2.45 -22.80 0.18
N GLN A 37 -2.85 -23.46 -0.91
CA GLN A 37 -1.98 -24.36 -1.67
C GLN A 37 -0.75 -23.62 -2.23
N PHE A 38 -0.94 -22.41 -2.76
CA PHE A 38 0.18 -21.58 -3.24
C PHE A 38 1.14 -21.22 -2.11
N LEU A 39 0.63 -20.79 -0.94
CA LEU A 39 1.45 -20.48 0.22
C LEU A 39 2.21 -21.71 0.75
N ALA A 40 1.57 -22.88 0.74
CA ALA A 40 2.22 -24.13 1.09
C ALA A 40 3.37 -24.47 0.13
N ALA A 41 3.13 -24.38 -1.18
CA ALA A 41 4.17 -24.58 -2.18
C ALA A 41 5.32 -23.58 -2.03
N LEU A 42 5.01 -22.30 -1.77
CA LEU A 42 6.00 -21.27 -1.51
C LEU A 42 6.83 -21.59 -0.26
N ALA A 43 6.21 -22.06 0.81
CA ALA A 43 6.92 -22.46 2.03
C ALA A 43 7.87 -23.63 1.77
N VAL A 44 7.48 -24.63 0.96
CA VAL A 44 8.35 -25.73 0.53
C VAL A 44 9.50 -25.22 -0.35
N ILE A 45 9.24 -24.32 -1.30
CA ILE A 45 10.29 -23.72 -2.12
C ILE A 45 11.29 -22.95 -1.25
N LEU A 46 10.81 -22.18 -0.27
CA LEU A 46 11.69 -21.45 0.65
C LEU A 46 12.53 -22.40 1.51
N ASP A 47 11.96 -23.53 1.94
CA ASP A 47 12.69 -24.59 2.63
C ASP A 47 13.77 -25.23 1.74
N LEU A 48 13.47 -25.47 0.46
CA LEU A 48 14.41 -26.01 -0.53
C LEU A 48 15.53 -25.04 -0.90
N VAL A 49 15.24 -23.74 -0.99
CA VAL A 49 16.25 -22.70 -1.28
C VAL A 49 17.28 -22.61 -0.15
N GLY A 50 16.86 -22.97 1.07
CA GLY A 50 17.71 -23.01 2.25
C GLY A 50 17.97 -21.62 2.85
N PRO A 51 18.19 -21.54 4.17
CA PRO A 51 18.38 -20.28 4.87
C PRO A 51 19.63 -19.53 4.39
N GLU A 52 20.66 -20.22 3.89
CA GLU A 52 21.91 -19.60 3.47
C GLU A 52 21.74 -18.72 2.23
N LYS A 53 20.99 -19.18 1.22
CA LYS A 53 20.74 -18.40 0.01
C LYS A 53 19.83 -17.21 0.29
N LEU A 54 18.81 -17.41 1.13
CA LEU A 54 17.94 -16.32 1.59
C LEU A 54 18.72 -15.29 2.39
N LYS A 55 19.63 -15.74 3.27
CA LYS A 55 20.52 -14.85 4.01
C LYS A 55 21.48 -14.11 3.09
N ALA A 56 22.09 -14.77 2.11
CA ALA A 56 22.96 -14.10 1.14
C ALA A 56 22.22 -13.04 0.30
N ILE A 57 20.99 -13.33 -0.13
CA ILE A 57 20.14 -12.33 -0.83
C ILE A 57 19.74 -11.20 0.12
N GLY A 58 19.38 -11.54 1.36
CA GLY A 58 19.02 -10.58 2.41
C GLY A 58 20.17 -9.66 2.76
N ASP A 59 21.36 -10.21 2.98
CA ASP A 59 22.60 -9.48 3.25
C ASP A 59 22.99 -8.61 2.04
N ALA A 60 22.91 -9.13 0.82
CA ALA A 60 23.15 -8.33 -0.39
C ALA A 60 22.12 -7.18 -0.57
N ALA A 61 20.86 -7.41 -0.21
CA ALA A 61 19.82 -6.39 -0.23
C ALA A 61 20.03 -5.36 0.88
N LEU A 62 20.35 -5.80 2.09
CA LEU A 62 20.71 -4.96 3.22
C LEU A 62 21.97 -4.16 2.95
N ASP A 63 22.97 -4.71 2.29
CA ASP A 63 24.19 -4.01 1.87
C ASP A 63 23.89 -2.99 0.79
N ARG A 64 23.03 -3.29 -0.19
CA ARG A 64 22.56 -2.27 -1.15
C ARG A 64 21.79 -1.16 -0.46
N LEU A 65 20.98 -1.50 0.55
CA LEU A 65 20.25 -0.54 1.37
C LEU A 65 21.18 0.22 2.30
N ALA A 66 22.22 -0.40 2.85
CA ALA A 66 23.22 0.20 3.71
C ALA A 66 24.11 1.12 2.90
N GLN A 67 24.55 0.73 1.71
CA GLN A 67 25.23 1.60 0.75
C GLN A 67 24.35 2.75 0.27
N ARG A 68 23.04 2.53 0.08
CA ARG A 68 22.10 3.62 -0.15
C ARG A 68 21.99 4.50 1.09
N ARG A 69 21.90 3.92 2.28
CA ARG A 69 21.82 4.62 3.57
C ARG A 69 23.08 5.40 3.85
N GLU A 70 24.26 4.89 3.50
CA GLU A 70 25.58 5.54 3.62
C GLU A 70 25.78 6.57 2.53
N ARG A 71 25.32 6.35 1.30
CA ARG A 71 25.18 7.45 0.32
C ARG A 71 24.25 8.54 0.83
N TRP A 72 23.18 8.17 1.53
CA TRP A 72 22.28 9.09 2.21
C TRP A 72 22.91 9.69 3.48
N ARG A 73 23.81 9.00 4.17
CA ARG A 73 24.48 9.44 5.42
C ARG A 73 25.68 10.34 5.13
N SER A 74 26.42 10.06 4.06
CA SER A 74 27.45 10.91 3.49
C SER A 74 26.83 12.13 2.83
N ARG A 75 25.65 11.99 2.20
CA ARG A 75 24.78 13.13 1.87
C ARG A 75 24.16 13.80 3.10
N ARG A 76 24.11 13.19 4.29
CA ARG A 76 23.67 13.86 5.55
C ARG A 76 24.77 14.65 6.25
N ARG A 77 26.01 14.67 5.73
CA ARG A 77 26.91 15.80 6.00
C ARG A 77 26.60 17.02 5.13
N PHE A 78 25.65 16.95 4.20
CA PHE A 78 24.91 18.16 3.84
C PHE A 78 24.02 18.46 5.03
N LYS A 79 24.26 19.63 5.65
CA LYS A 79 23.51 20.12 6.82
C LYS A 79 22.03 19.90 6.54
N LEU A 80 21.21 19.57 7.54
CA LEU A 80 19.76 19.43 7.34
C LEU A 80 19.17 20.58 6.49
N GLY A 81 19.74 21.79 6.61
CA GLY A 81 19.44 22.98 5.81
C GLY A 81 19.77 22.93 4.31
N GLU A 82 20.68 22.07 3.84
CA GLU A 82 20.98 21.91 2.40
C GLU A 82 20.11 20.84 1.75
N VAL A 83 19.75 19.76 2.44
CA VAL A 83 18.73 18.82 1.92
C VAL A 83 17.36 19.48 1.92
N PHE A 84 17.03 20.22 2.99
CA PHE A 84 15.91 21.16 2.96
C PHE A 84 16.11 22.18 1.84
N GLY A 85 17.31 22.74 1.67
CA GLY A 85 17.60 23.72 0.63
C GLY A 85 17.41 23.18 -0.79
N VAL A 86 17.77 21.93 -1.08
CA VAL A 86 17.62 21.31 -2.42
C VAL A 86 16.18 20.88 -2.65
N ILE A 87 15.49 20.31 -1.66
CA ILE A 87 14.07 19.98 -1.77
C ILE A 87 13.25 21.29 -1.89
N PHE A 88 13.61 22.30 -1.11
CA PHE A 88 13.03 23.64 -1.18
C PHE A 88 13.35 24.28 -2.52
N LEU A 89 14.59 24.32 -3.02
CA LEU A 89 14.94 24.89 -4.33
C LEU A 89 14.33 24.13 -5.51
N ALA A 90 14.12 22.82 -5.40
CA ALA A 90 13.48 22.03 -6.45
C ALA A 90 11.96 22.18 -6.44
N GLN A 91 11.35 22.32 -5.25
CA GLN A 91 9.90 22.49 -5.13
C GLN A 91 9.46 23.94 -5.21
N PHE A 92 10.27 24.88 -4.74
CA PHE A 92 10.00 26.32 -4.72
C PHE A 92 9.58 26.86 -6.08
N PRO A 93 10.25 26.57 -7.22
CA PRO A 93 9.79 27.07 -8.51
C PRO A 93 8.43 26.49 -8.89
N LEU A 94 8.13 25.23 -8.56
CA LEU A 94 6.84 24.63 -8.86
C LEU A 94 5.74 25.19 -7.95
N THR A 95 6.00 25.36 -6.67
CA THR A 95 5.09 26.02 -5.73
C THR A 95 4.88 27.48 -6.10
N LEU A 96 5.94 28.19 -6.50
CA LEU A 96 5.91 29.58 -6.96
C LEU A 96 5.13 29.71 -8.26
N ILE A 97 5.33 28.82 -9.24
CA ILE A 97 4.55 28.80 -10.49
C ILE A 97 3.06 28.62 -10.19
N ILE A 98 2.72 27.73 -9.25
CA ILE A 98 1.29 27.52 -8.96
C ILE A 98 0.72 28.67 -8.11
N VAL A 99 1.50 29.24 -7.17
CA VAL A 99 1.08 30.45 -6.43
C VAL A 99 0.91 31.64 -7.36
N LEU A 100 1.87 31.90 -8.25
CA LEU A 100 1.79 32.95 -9.26
C LEU A 100 0.67 32.67 -10.26
N GLY A 101 0.50 31.42 -10.69
CA GLY A 101 -0.59 31.00 -11.57
C GLY A 101 -1.96 31.22 -10.93
N GLY A 102 -2.10 30.87 -9.65
CA GLY A 102 -3.29 31.15 -8.85
C GLY A 102 -3.51 32.65 -8.65
N PHE A 103 -2.45 33.43 -8.46
CA PHE A 103 -2.53 34.89 -8.30
C PHE A 103 -2.93 35.59 -9.60
N ILE A 104 -2.29 35.26 -10.73
CA ILE A 104 -2.61 35.75 -12.08
C ILE A 104 -4.04 35.35 -12.46
N PHE A 105 -4.42 34.10 -12.17
CA PHE A 105 -5.80 33.65 -12.38
C PHE A 105 -6.77 34.45 -11.52
N SER A 106 -6.45 34.70 -10.24
CA SER A 106 -7.30 35.51 -9.36
C SER A 106 -7.39 36.98 -9.78
N SER A 107 -6.31 37.58 -10.30
CA SER A 107 -6.31 38.98 -10.72
C SER A 107 -7.03 39.16 -12.06
N GLY A 108 -6.80 38.27 -13.02
CA GLY A 108 -7.58 38.23 -14.27
C GLY A 108 -9.05 37.92 -14.00
N PHE A 109 -9.32 37.10 -12.98
CA PHE A 109 -10.68 36.83 -12.51
C PHE A 109 -11.31 38.06 -11.83
N LEU A 110 -10.57 38.84 -11.04
CA LEU A 110 -11.08 40.08 -10.44
C LEU A 110 -11.42 41.13 -11.51
N GLU A 111 -10.62 41.26 -12.56
CA GLU A 111 -10.96 42.12 -13.71
C GLU A 111 -12.18 41.60 -14.47
N TRP A 112 -12.27 40.29 -14.69
CA TRP A 112 -13.44 39.66 -15.30
C TRP A 112 -14.71 39.85 -14.45
N VAL A 113 -14.61 39.70 -13.13
CA VAL A 113 -15.70 39.93 -12.18
C VAL A 113 -16.08 41.40 -12.13
N ARG A 114 -15.12 42.33 -12.15
CA ARG A 114 -15.40 43.77 -12.21
C ARG A 114 -16.13 44.15 -13.49
N TYR A 115 -15.68 43.61 -14.63
CA TYR A 115 -16.33 43.77 -15.92
C TYR A 115 -17.78 43.25 -15.90
N TRP A 116 -18.03 42.09 -15.30
CA TRP A 116 -19.38 41.53 -15.19
C TRP A 116 -20.26 42.23 -14.15
N SER A 117 -19.66 42.71 -13.05
CA SER A 117 -20.30 43.49 -11.99
C SER A 117 -20.89 44.79 -12.51
N GLU A 118 -20.07 45.57 -13.24
CA GLU A 118 -20.50 46.82 -13.87
C GLU A 118 -21.65 46.59 -14.86
N ARG A 119 -21.76 45.37 -15.38
CA ARG A 119 -22.80 44.98 -16.34
C ARG A 119 -24.06 44.35 -15.73
N ARG A 120 -24.04 43.88 -14.47
CA ARG A 120 -25.16 43.13 -13.86
C ARG A 120 -25.64 43.60 -12.47
N GLY A 121 -25.07 44.66 -11.89
CA GLY A 121 -25.78 45.49 -10.90
C GLY A 121 -26.12 44.86 -9.53
N SER A 122 -25.39 43.85 -9.04
CA SER A 122 -25.51 43.44 -7.62
C SER A 122 -24.17 43.03 -7.00
N LEU A 123 -23.74 43.80 -6.00
CA LEU A 123 -22.48 43.67 -5.26
C LEU A 123 -22.39 42.40 -4.42
N GLU A 124 -23.52 41.80 -4.05
CA GLU A 124 -23.57 40.64 -3.14
C GLU A 124 -22.95 39.37 -3.77
N TYR A 125 -23.12 39.16 -5.08
CA TYR A 125 -22.56 38.00 -5.78
C TYR A 125 -21.02 38.04 -5.84
N ILE A 126 -20.44 39.24 -5.95
CA ILE A 126 -18.98 39.44 -6.02
C ILE A 126 -18.31 39.06 -4.69
N VAL A 127 -18.92 39.45 -3.57
CA VAL A 127 -18.40 39.15 -2.23
C VAL A 127 -18.50 37.66 -1.92
N MET A 128 -19.58 37.01 -2.36
CA MET A 128 -19.79 35.58 -2.16
C MET A 128 -18.77 34.73 -2.94
N ASP A 129 -18.53 35.05 -4.21
CA ASP A 129 -17.54 34.33 -5.04
C ASP A 129 -16.10 34.54 -4.58
N PHE A 130 -15.76 35.75 -4.11
CA PHE A 130 -14.44 36.02 -3.55
C PHE A 130 -14.18 35.18 -2.30
N LYS A 131 -15.17 35.09 -1.39
CA LYS A 131 -15.07 34.26 -0.19
C LYS A 131 -14.92 32.77 -0.54
N MET A 132 -15.68 32.27 -1.51
CA MET A 132 -15.59 30.87 -1.93
C MET A 132 -14.24 30.53 -2.54
N THR A 133 -13.66 31.44 -3.34
CA THR A 133 -12.32 31.27 -3.92
C THR A 133 -11.22 31.30 -2.86
N LEU A 134 -11.35 32.18 -1.86
CA LEU A 134 -10.42 32.25 -0.73
C LEU A 134 -10.46 30.97 0.11
N ILE A 135 -11.66 30.50 0.45
CA ILE A 135 -11.87 29.26 1.21
C ILE A 135 -11.33 28.06 0.43
N ALA A 136 -11.63 27.95 -0.87
CA ALA A 136 -11.13 26.89 -1.72
C ALA A 136 -9.59 26.82 -1.70
N ASN A 137 -8.90 27.97 -1.80
CA ASN A 137 -7.44 27.98 -1.76
C ASN A 137 -6.87 27.65 -0.38
N ILE A 138 -7.46 28.17 0.70
CA ILE A 138 -7.01 27.87 2.07
C ILE A 138 -7.17 26.38 2.40
N VAL A 139 -8.18 25.70 1.84
CA VAL A 139 -8.48 24.30 2.15
C VAL A 139 -7.77 23.32 1.18
N LEU A 140 -7.78 23.58 -0.13
CA LEU A 140 -7.21 22.66 -1.12
C LEU A 140 -5.69 22.57 -1.02
N TRP A 141 -4.99 23.68 -0.76
CA TRP A 141 -3.53 23.71 -0.77
C TRP A 141 -2.88 22.89 0.35
N PRO A 142 -3.29 23.03 1.62
CA PRO A 142 -2.78 22.17 2.70
C PRO A 142 -3.13 20.71 2.49
N SER A 143 -4.31 20.43 1.92
CA SER A 143 -4.77 19.06 1.64
C SER A 143 -3.87 18.36 0.61
N ILE A 144 -3.51 19.06 -0.47
CA ILE A 144 -2.58 18.54 -1.49
C ILE A 144 -1.17 18.36 -0.91
N ALA A 145 -0.70 19.29 -0.08
CA ALA A 145 0.60 19.19 0.58
C ALA A 145 0.66 18.00 1.55
N LEU A 146 -0.38 17.81 2.36
CA LEU A 146 -0.50 16.69 3.29
C LEU A 146 -0.55 15.35 2.55
N LEU A 147 -1.32 15.27 1.45
CA LEU A 147 -1.39 14.08 0.61
C LEU A 147 -0.01 13.69 0.05
N ARG A 148 0.76 14.68 -0.44
CA ARG A 148 2.13 14.43 -0.92
C ARG A 148 3.07 13.94 0.18
N LEU A 149 2.90 14.45 1.40
CA LEU A 149 3.71 14.05 2.55
C LEU A 149 3.38 12.60 2.96
N LEU A 150 2.10 12.23 2.97
CA LEU A 150 1.67 10.86 3.21
C LEU A 150 2.21 9.89 2.15
N VAL A 151 2.06 10.24 0.86
CA VAL A 151 2.50 9.36 -0.23
C VAL A 151 4.02 9.15 -0.22
N ASN A 152 4.80 10.21 -0.02
CA ASN A 152 6.26 10.12 -0.15
C ASN A 152 6.96 9.56 1.10
N TYR A 153 6.34 9.66 2.28
CA TYR A 153 7.00 9.25 3.53
C TYR A 153 6.26 8.12 4.25
N ALA A 154 4.93 8.15 4.31
CA ALA A 154 4.18 7.13 5.04
C ALA A 154 4.15 5.79 4.27
N ILE A 155 4.02 5.81 2.94
CA ILE A 155 4.01 4.58 2.14
C ILE A 155 5.35 3.83 2.21
N PRO A 156 6.53 4.46 2.00
CA PRO A 156 7.80 3.75 2.12
C PRO A 156 8.09 3.28 3.54
N ALA A 157 7.71 4.06 4.56
CA ALA A 157 7.86 3.67 5.95
C ALA A 157 6.97 2.48 6.30
N GLY A 158 5.71 2.49 5.88
CA GLY A 158 4.77 1.38 6.06
C GLY A 158 5.24 0.11 5.34
N PHE A 159 5.71 0.23 4.11
CA PHE A 159 6.31 -0.89 3.37
C PHE A 159 7.55 -1.44 4.08
N TYR A 160 8.42 -0.57 4.60
CA TYR A 160 9.59 -1.00 5.36
C TYR A 160 9.21 -1.76 6.64
N VAL A 161 8.25 -1.23 7.41
CA VAL A 161 7.75 -1.90 8.62
C VAL A 161 7.13 -3.25 8.27
N LEU A 162 6.31 -3.32 7.21
CA LEU A 162 5.72 -4.57 6.73
C LEU A 162 6.79 -5.60 6.38
N VAL A 163 7.81 -5.20 5.63
CA VAL A 163 8.93 -6.08 5.25
C VAL A 163 9.68 -6.56 6.49
N CYS A 164 9.97 -5.69 7.45
CA CYS A 164 10.63 -6.08 8.70
C CYS A 164 9.77 -7.03 9.54
N VAL A 165 8.48 -6.73 9.72
CA VAL A 165 7.55 -7.55 10.50
C VAL A 165 7.29 -8.91 9.84
N CYS A 166 7.31 -9.01 8.52
CA CYS A 166 7.13 -10.27 7.82
C CYS A 166 8.44 -11.10 7.73
N ILE A 167 9.57 -10.46 7.44
CA ILE A 167 10.85 -11.16 7.22
C ILE A 167 11.51 -11.58 8.54
N TYR A 168 11.40 -10.79 9.61
CA TYR A 168 12.02 -11.10 10.89
C TYR A 168 11.51 -12.41 11.53
N PRO A 169 10.19 -12.67 11.64
CA PRO A 169 9.72 -13.97 12.11
C PRO A 169 10.03 -15.10 11.14
N LEU A 170 10.13 -14.84 9.83
CA LEU A 170 10.61 -15.84 8.88
C LEU A 170 12.06 -16.25 9.20
N GLN A 171 12.95 -15.32 9.57
CA GLN A 171 14.30 -15.66 10.02
C GLN A 171 14.32 -16.52 11.29
N PHE A 172 13.38 -16.29 12.21
CA PHE A 172 13.24 -17.14 13.40
C PHE A 172 12.75 -18.54 13.02
N CYS A 173 11.79 -18.62 12.10
CA CYS A 173 11.31 -19.88 11.57
C CYS A 173 12.45 -20.67 10.93
N PHE A 174 13.25 -20.07 10.04
CA PHE A 174 14.29 -20.74 9.23
C PHE A 174 15.61 -21.13 9.96
N ARG A 175 15.61 -21.28 11.29
CA ARG A 175 16.81 -21.78 11.99
C ARG A 175 17.00 -23.27 11.71
N LYS A 176 18.04 -23.58 10.93
CA LYS A 176 18.42 -24.90 10.41
C LYS A 176 18.70 -25.98 11.46
N GLU A 177 18.77 -25.61 12.74
CA GLU A 177 19.21 -26.49 13.84
C GLU A 177 18.16 -27.54 14.26
N ASN A 178 16.92 -27.48 13.75
CA ASN A 178 15.87 -28.44 14.11
C ASN A 178 15.38 -29.27 12.91
N PRO A 179 15.54 -30.61 12.93
CA PRO A 179 15.08 -31.51 11.85
C PRO A 179 13.55 -31.61 11.75
N GLY A 180 12.81 -31.18 12.78
CA GLY A 180 11.35 -31.09 12.80
C GLY A 180 10.84 -29.67 12.55
N HIS A 181 11.25 -29.04 11.45
CA HIS A 181 10.99 -27.63 11.21
C HIS A 181 9.48 -27.33 11.17
N PRO A 182 8.92 -26.53 12.10
CA PRO A 182 7.47 -26.29 12.21
C PRO A 182 6.86 -25.71 10.92
N LEU A 183 7.67 -25.00 10.12
CA LEU A 183 7.25 -24.49 8.80
C LEU A 183 6.84 -25.61 7.83
N ARG A 184 7.47 -26.79 7.88
CA ARG A 184 7.10 -27.93 7.01
C ARG A 184 5.74 -28.49 7.38
N TRP A 185 5.47 -28.61 8.68
CA TRP A 185 4.18 -29.03 9.17
C TRP A 185 3.10 -28.01 8.85
N ILE A 186 3.38 -26.71 9.03
CA ILE A 186 2.48 -25.63 8.63
C ILE A 186 2.20 -25.69 7.13
N ALA A 187 3.23 -25.82 6.29
CA ALA A 187 3.07 -25.95 4.84
C ALA A 187 2.22 -27.17 4.47
N PHE A 188 2.46 -28.31 5.12
CA PHE A 188 1.68 -29.52 4.92
C PHE A 188 0.20 -29.33 5.30
N PHE A 189 -0.10 -28.72 6.46
CA PHE A 189 -1.48 -28.44 6.86
C PHE A 189 -2.17 -27.41 5.96
N LEU A 190 -1.45 -26.35 5.56
CA LEU A 190 -1.96 -25.37 4.59
C LEU A 190 -2.29 -26.03 3.25
N PHE A 191 -1.43 -26.94 2.79
CA PHE A 191 -1.68 -27.70 1.57
C PHE A 191 -2.90 -28.60 1.73
N LEU A 192 -3.00 -29.37 2.82
CA LEU A 192 -4.10 -30.30 3.06
C LEU A 192 -5.45 -29.57 3.17
N ILE A 193 -5.51 -28.48 3.92
CA ILE A 193 -6.71 -27.65 4.06
C ILE A 193 -7.06 -27.02 2.71
N GLY A 194 -6.06 -26.47 2.02
CA GLY A 194 -6.27 -25.86 0.71
C GLY A 194 -6.73 -26.85 -0.35
N PHE A 195 -6.23 -28.08 -0.31
CA PHE A 195 -6.67 -29.20 -1.15
C PHE A 195 -8.11 -29.59 -0.86
N ALA A 196 -8.47 -29.77 0.41
CA ALA A 196 -9.84 -30.07 0.81
C ALA A 196 -10.83 -28.97 0.36
N MET A 197 -10.45 -27.69 0.48
CA MET A 197 -11.27 -26.56 0.03
C MET A 197 -11.44 -26.50 -1.49
N ASP A 198 -10.39 -26.80 -2.24
CA ASP A 198 -10.44 -26.83 -3.71
C ASP A 198 -11.27 -28.02 -4.21
N PHE A 199 -11.17 -29.17 -3.54
CA PHE A 199 -11.91 -30.39 -3.87
C PHE A 199 -13.42 -30.27 -3.67
N MET A 200 -13.88 -29.45 -2.72
CA MET A 200 -15.32 -29.14 -2.58
C MET A 200 -15.88 -28.33 -3.77
N GLY A 201 -15.00 -27.68 -4.55
CA GLY A 201 -15.40 -26.91 -5.73
C GLY A 201 -15.35 -27.66 -7.05
N SER A 202 -14.81 -28.89 -7.06
CA SER A 202 -14.72 -29.78 -8.21
C SER A 202 -15.86 -30.78 -8.23
#